data_AF-A0A8T6QHQ0-F1
#
_entry.id   AF-A0A8T6QHQ0-F1
#
_cell.length_a   1.000
_cell.length_b   1.000
_cell.length_c   1.000
_cell.angle_alpha   90.00
_cell.angle_beta   90.00
_cell.angle_gamma   90.00
#
_symmetry.space_group_name_H-M   'P 1'
#
loop_
_entity.id
_entity.type
_entity.pdbx_description
1 polymer ?
#
loop_
_entity_poly.entity_id
_entity_poly.type
_entity_poly.pdbx_seq_one_letter_code
_entity_poly.pdbx_strand_id
1 'polypeptide(L)'
;LKKLKDAGYQTEVMIKTTSAALSWESTNERYNKDKEAGNIARKVDKNHHDIVTGLLAENARKVFASNLADKFAVYSREKMIFSSQAATNDDIATLIQNEISGNTQ
;
A
#
# COMPACT_ATOMS: atom_id res chain seq x y z
N LEU A 1 -5.67 11.74 9.58
CA LEU A 1 -5.39 12.93 8.76
C LEU A 1 -6.08 14.18 9.33
N LYS A 2 -7.42 14.26 9.38
CA LYS A 2 -8.14 15.44 9.89
C LYS A 2 -7.59 16.01 11.21
N LYS A 3 -7.46 15.19 12.27
CA LYS A 3 -6.92 15.63 13.57
C LYS A 3 -5.52 16.25 13.48
N LEU A 4 -4.66 15.75 12.58
CA LEU A 4 -3.31 16.28 12.37
C LEU A 4 -3.36 17.62 11.64
N LYS A 5 -4.18 17.71 10.60
CA LYS A 5 -4.39 18.93 9.82
C LYS A 5 -5.01 20.04 10.67
N ASP A 6 -6.00 19.71 11.50
CA ASP A 6 -6.61 20.63 12.49
C ASP A 6 -5.58 21.14 13.51
N ALA A 7 -4.53 20.35 13.80
CA ALA A 7 -3.42 20.72 14.68
C ALA A 7 -2.26 21.44 13.96
N GLY A 8 -2.42 21.81 12.68
CA GLY A 8 -1.44 22.56 11.91
C GLY A 8 -0.31 21.72 11.30
N TYR A 9 -0.41 20.39 11.30
CA TYR A 9 0.57 19.52 10.65
C TYR A 9 0.35 19.46 9.15
N GLN A 10 1.46 19.40 8.41
CA GLN A 10 1.47 18.86 7.06
C GLN A 10 1.28 17.35 7.11
N THR A 11 0.34 16.86 6.33
CA THR A 11 -0.10 15.46 6.32
C THR A 11 0.22 14.82 4.98
N GLU A 12 0.86 13.65 5.02
CA GLU A 12 1.27 12.94 3.82
C GLU A 12 0.84 11.48 3.89
N VAL A 13 0.46 10.91 2.75
CA VAL A 13 0.14 9.49 2.60
C VAL A 13 1.09 8.89 1.57
N MET A 14 1.79 7.85 1.98
CA MET A 14 2.68 7.08 1.11
C MET A 14 2.27 5.62 1.17
N ILE A 15 1.89 5.05 0.03
CA ILE A 15 1.52 3.64 -0.09
C ILE A 15 2.63 2.92 -0.83
N LYS A 16 3.13 1.82 -0.25
CA LYS A 16 3.95 0.85 -0.96
C LYS A 16 3.10 -0.36 -1.31
N THR A 17 2.98 -0.64 -2.60
CA THR A 17 2.20 -1.73 -3.16
C THR A 17 3.09 -2.65 -4.00
N THR A 18 2.62 -3.86 -4.23
CA THR A 18 3.27 -4.92 -5.01
C THR A 18 2.21 -5.97 -5.32
N SER A 19 2.53 -6.97 -6.15
CA SER A 19 1.58 -8.03 -6.44
C SER A 19 1.18 -8.81 -5.18
N ALA A 20 -0.10 -9.20 -5.09
CA ALA A 20 -0.62 -9.95 -3.95
C ALA A 20 0.10 -11.30 -3.77
N ALA A 21 0.44 -11.96 -4.87
CA ALA A 21 1.19 -13.21 -4.86
C ALA A 21 2.59 -13.02 -4.25
N LEU A 22 3.34 -12.01 -4.71
CA LEU A 22 4.68 -11.74 -4.21
C LEU A 22 4.67 -11.23 -2.76
N SER A 23 3.68 -10.41 -2.39
CA SER A 23 3.45 -10.00 -1.01
C SER A 23 3.23 -11.21 -0.10
N TRP A 24 2.36 -12.14 -0.50
CA TRP A 24 2.07 -13.35 0.26
C TRP A 24 3.31 -14.23 0.44
N GLU A 25 4.06 -14.46 -0.64
CA GLU A 25 5.34 -15.17 -0.59
C GLU A 25 6.30 -14.52 0.41
N SER A 26 6.51 -13.20 0.31
CA SER A 26 7.39 -12.46 1.23
C SER A 26 6.96 -12.55 2.70
N THR A 27 5.65 -12.63 3.00
CA THR A 27 5.21 -12.85 4.39
C THR A 27 5.58 -14.23 4.93
N ASN A 28 5.54 -15.27 4.09
CA ASN A 28 5.94 -16.62 4.47
C ASN A 28 7.46 -16.76 4.57
N GLU A 29 8.19 -16.12 3.65
CA GLU A 29 9.65 -16.04 3.70
C GLU A 29 10.13 -15.42 5.02
N ARG A 30 9.51 -14.30 5.43
CA ARG A 30 9.81 -13.66 6.73
C ARG A 30 9.58 -14.63 7.89
N TYR A 31 8.44 -15.32 7.91
CA TYR A 31 8.12 -16.29 8.96
C TYR A 31 9.16 -17.42 9.03
N ASN A 32 9.57 -17.97 7.87
CA ASN A 32 10.57 -19.04 7.83
C ASN A 32 11.94 -18.55 8.29
N LYS A 33 12.39 -17.36 7.84
CA LYS A 33 13.64 -16.74 8.27
C LYS A 33 13.68 -16.51 9.78
N ASP A 34 12.59 -16.04 10.38
CA ASP A 34 12.49 -15.87 11.83
C ASP A 34 12.61 -17.22 12.56
N LYS A 35 11.98 -18.28 12.04
CA LYS A 35 12.05 -19.62 12.62
C LYS A 35 13.47 -20.20 12.54
N GLU A 36 14.13 -20.04 11.39
CA GLU A 36 15.51 -20.51 11.17
C GLU A 36 16.52 -19.76 12.04
N ALA A 37 16.29 -18.46 12.29
CA ALA A 37 17.12 -17.64 13.18
C ALA A 37 16.88 -17.92 14.68
N GLY A 38 15.95 -18.80 15.04
CA GLY A 38 15.59 -19.08 16.44
C GLY A 38 14.75 -17.98 17.11
N ASN A 39 14.17 -17.07 16.33
CA ASN A 39 13.30 -16.01 16.83
C ASN A 39 11.87 -16.52 17.08
N ILE A 40 11.05 -15.71 17.76
CA ILE A 40 9.61 -15.95 17.89
C ILE A 40 8.92 -15.60 16.56
N ALA A 41 8.84 -16.59 15.66
CA ALA A 41 8.19 -16.45 14.37
C ALA A 41 6.66 -16.34 14.51
N ARG A 42 6.05 -15.30 13.92
CA ARG A 42 4.60 -15.11 13.88
C ARG A 42 4.10 -15.10 12.44
N LYS A 43 3.29 -16.11 12.11
CA LYS A 43 2.73 -16.25 10.77
C LYS A 43 1.63 -15.22 10.54
N VAL A 44 1.59 -14.66 9.34
CA VAL A 44 0.48 -13.80 8.90
C VAL A 44 -0.70 -14.68 8.54
N ASP A 45 -1.89 -14.31 9.03
CA ASP A 45 -3.13 -14.94 8.62
C ASP A 45 -3.47 -14.57 7.16
N LYS A 46 -3.84 -15.57 6.35
CA LYS A 46 -4.10 -15.38 4.93
C LYS A 46 -5.33 -14.52 4.68
N ASN A 47 -6.38 -14.67 5.50
CA ASN A 47 -7.60 -13.88 5.32
C ASN A 47 -7.32 -12.41 5.61
N HIS A 48 -6.54 -12.09 6.64
CA HIS A 48 -6.12 -10.71 6.90
C HIS A 48 -5.29 -10.12 5.76
N HIS A 49 -4.37 -10.90 5.18
CA HIS A 49 -3.63 -10.45 4.00
C HIS A 49 -4.57 -10.15 2.83
N ASP A 50 -5.50 -11.05 2.53
CA ASP A 50 -6.41 -10.94 1.37
C ASP A 50 -7.43 -9.80 1.53
N ILE A 51 -7.87 -9.52 2.75
CA ILE A 51 -8.72 -8.35 3.04
C ILE A 51 -7.98 -7.06 2.65
N VAL A 52 -6.70 -6.95 3.00
CA VAL A 52 -5.93 -5.74 2.68
C VAL A 52 -5.74 -5.62 1.16
N THR A 53 -5.34 -6.68 0.47
CA THR A 53 -5.13 -6.63 -0.98
C THR A 53 -6.42 -6.38 -1.76
N GLY A 54 -7.56 -6.88 -1.27
CA GLY A 54 -8.87 -6.63 -1.87
C GLY A 54 -9.42 -5.21 -1.65
N LEU A 55 -8.98 -4.51 -0.60
CA LEU A 55 -9.53 -3.19 -0.22
C LEU A 55 -8.56 -2.02 -0.46
N LEU A 56 -7.27 -2.27 -0.66
CA LEU A 56 -6.24 -1.22 -0.71
C LEU A 56 -6.51 -0.17 -1.79
N ALA A 57 -6.83 -0.60 -3.02
CA ALA A 57 -7.10 0.29 -4.15
C ALA A 57 -8.26 1.25 -3.85
N GLU A 58 -9.38 0.70 -3.38
CA GLU A 58 -10.58 1.49 -3.10
C GLU A 58 -10.39 2.42 -1.89
N ASN A 59 -9.73 1.94 -0.84
CA ASN A 59 -9.44 2.75 0.34
C ASN A 59 -8.46 3.88 0.01
N ALA A 60 -7.45 3.63 -0.81
CA ALA A 60 -6.53 4.64 -1.30
C ALA A 60 -7.30 5.74 -2.03
N ARG A 61 -8.18 5.37 -2.98
CA ARG A 61 -9.02 6.33 -3.71
C ARG A 61 -9.87 7.19 -2.78
N LYS A 62 -10.52 6.60 -1.79
CA LYS A 62 -11.31 7.34 -0.78
C LYS A 62 -10.44 8.32 0.03
N VAL A 63 -9.25 7.90 0.46
CA VAL A 63 -8.34 8.77 1.21
C VAL A 63 -7.84 9.92 0.33
N PHE A 64 -7.48 9.63 -0.92
CA PHE A 64 -7.06 10.67 -1.87
C PHE A 64 -8.19 11.67 -2.14
N ALA A 65 -9.40 11.20 -2.45
CA ALA A 65 -10.58 12.04 -2.69
C ALA A 65 -11.01 12.87 -1.46
N SER A 66 -10.60 12.49 -0.25
CA SER A 66 -10.89 13.27 0.96
C SER A 66 -10.16 14.61 1.02
N ASN A 67 -9.10 14.82 0.23
CA ASN A 67 -8.23 16.00 0.27
C ASN A 67 -7.63 16.30 1.67
N LEU A 68 -7.63 15.30 2.55
CA LEU A 68 -7.07 15.42 3.90
C LEU A 68 -5.56 15.23 3.95
N ALA A 69 -4.94 14.75 2.86
CA ALA A 69 -3.49 14.64 2.72
C ALA A 69 -2.99 15.76 1.78
N ASP A 70 -1.93 16.45 2.19
CA ASP A 70 -1.28 17.50 1.40
C ASP A 70 -0.39 16.90 0.30
N LYS A 71 0.13 15.68 0.53
CA LYS A 71 0.77 14.85 -0.50
C LYS A 71 0.25 13.42 -0.45
N PHE A 72 0.07 12.83 -1.63
CA PHE A 72 -0.27 11.43 -1.79
C PHE A 72 0.64 10.79 -2.83
N ALA A 73 1.35 9.74 -2.45
CA ALA A 73 2.25 9.01 -3.34
C ALA A 73 2.04 7.50 -3.23
N VAL A 74 2.16 6.82 -4.37
CA VAL A 74 2.12 5.36 -4.46
C VAL A 74 3.41 4.86 -5.11
N TYR A 75 3.98 3.83 -4.53
CA TYR A 75 5.21 3.19 -4.98
C TYR A 75 4.97 1.71 -5.21
N SER A 76 5.56 1.17 -6.27
CA SER A 76 5.84 -0.27 -6.39
C SER A 76 7.04 -0.64 -5.50
N ARG A 77 7.55 -1.87 -5.62
CA ARG A 77 8.82 -2.23 -4.96
C ARG A 77 10.01 -1.41 -5.47
N GLU A 78 9.96 -0.96 -6.72
CA GLU A 78 11.11 -0.38 -7.42
C GLU A 78 11.00 1.12 -7.69
N LYS A 79 9.78 1.62 -7.98
CA LYS A 79 9.59 3.01 -8.45
C LYS A 79 8.32 3.63 -7.91
N MET A 80 8.25 4.96 -7.98
CA MET A 80 7.00 5.68 -7.80
C MET A 80 6.09 5.44 -9.01
N ILE A 81 4.82 5.14 -8.76
CA ILE A 81 3.81 4.91 -9.80
C ILE A 81 2.70 5.98 -9.79
N PHE A 82 2.60 6.78 -8.73
CA PHE A 82 1.68 7.91 -8.66
C PHE A 82 2.20 8.99 -7.70
N SER A 83 1.95 10.25 -8.03
CA SER A 83 2.16 11.42 -7.15
C SER A 83 1.08 12.47 -7.38
N SER A 84 0.40 12.89 -6.32
CA SER A 84 -0.61 13.95 -6.36
C SER A 84 -0.06 15.31 -6.77
N GLN A 85 1.26 15.50 -6.74
CA GLN A 85 1.93 16.74 -7.12
C GLN A 85 2.23 16.82 -8.62
N ALA A 86 2.14 15.69 -9.33
CA ALA A 86 2.46 15.59 -10.77
C ALA A 86 1.27 15.09 -11.62
N ALA A 87 0.26 14.48 -10.99
CA ALA A 87 -0.89 13.89 -11.67
C ALA A 87 -1.82 14.95 -12.27
N THR A 88 -2.20 14.77 -13.54
CA THR A 88 -3.16 15.64 -14.25
C THR A 88 -4.56 15.03 -14.34
N ASN A 89 -4.67 13.70 -14.26
CA ASN A 89 -5.90 12.94 -14.02
C ASN A 89 -5.51 11.46 -13.89
N ASP A 90 -5.70 10.84 -12.73
CA ASP A 90 -5.33 9.44 -12.54
C ASP A 90 -6.35 8.69 -11.69
N ASP A 91 -6.83 7.57 -12.24
CA ASP A 91 -7.60 6.60 -11.48
C ASP A 91 -6.64 5.77 -10.61
N ILE A 92 -6.27 6.33 -9.46
CA ILE A 92 -5.27 5.74 -8.55
C ILE A 92 -5.66 4.32 -8.13
N ALA A 93 -6.96 4.02 -8.07
CA ALA A 93 -7.46 2.69 -7.76
C ALA A 93 -7.03 1.69 -8.84
N THR A 94 -7.16 2.06 -10.11
CA THR A 94 -6.71 1.24 -11.24
C THR A 94 -5.20 1.02 -11.22
N LEU A 95 -4.39 2.05 -10.94
CA LEU A 95 -2.92 1.91 -10.83
C LEU A 95 -2.54 0.92 -9.73
N ILE A 96 -3.13 1.06 -8.54
CA ILE A 96 -2.88 0.16 -7.41
C ILE A 96 -3.38 -1.25 -7.73
N GLN A 97 -4.56 -1.39 -8.35
CA GLN A 97 -5.13 -2.70 -8.69
C GLN A 97 -4.28 -3.45 -9.72
N ASN A 98 -3.72 -2.75 -10.71
CA ASN A 98 -2.83 -3.35 -11.70
C ASN A 98 -1.57 -3.90 -11.04
N GLU A 99 -0.96 -3.12 -10.14
CA GLU A 99 0.20 -3.56 -9.37
C GLU A 99 -0.12 -4.76 -8.48
N ILE A 100 -1.25 -4.73 -7.74
CA ILE A 100 -1.71 -5.84 -6.88
C ILE A 100 -1.96 -7.12 -7.70
N SER A 101 -2.50 -6.97 -8.91
CA SER A 101 -2.79 -8.11 -9.78
C SER A 101 -1.52 -8.67 -10.44
N GLY A 102 -0.38 -7.98 -10.34
CA GLY A 102 0.86 -8.33 -11.05
C GLY A 102 0.80 -8.05 -12.56
N ASN A 103 -0.21 -7.31 -13.01
CA ASN A 103 -0.37 -6.86 -14.40
C ASN A 103 0.37 -5.54 -14.57
N THR A 104 1.70 -5.55 -14.40
CA THR A 104 2.53 -4.41 -14.78
C THR A 104 2.82 -4.50 -16.28
N GLN A 105 2.35 -3.50 -17.04
CA GLN A 105 2.79 -3.21 -18.41
C GLN A 105 4.29 -2.93 -18.48
#